data_AF-A0A1V5JRD5-F1
#
_entry.id   AF-A0A1V5JRD5-F1
#
_cell.length_a   1.000
_cell.length_b   1.000
_cell.length_c   1.000
_cell.angle_alpha   90.00
_cell.angle_beta   90.00
_cell.angle_gamma   90.00
#
_symmetry.space_group_name_H-M   'P 1'
#
loop_
_entity.id
_entity.type
_entity.pdbx_description
1 polymer ?
#
loop_
_entity_poly.entity_id
_entity_poly.type
_entity_poly.pdbx_seq_one_letter_code
_entity_poly.pdbx_strand_id
1 'polypeptide(L)'
;MVGEVRDLETAEIAVKAALTGHLVLSTLHTNDAPSTINRLLNMGIEPFLVASSVNLIVAQRLARKVCQNCKTEDHETLPDSLIQMGMAPEVASSMVCYRGAGCPACGNTGYKGRVALYEVMTVDEVIKEMILMGASSAEIKKEAIVRGMKTLRQSGLTKLEEGVTSASEVLRTTMAD
;
A
#
# COMPACT_ATOMS: atom_id res chain seq x y z
N MET A 1 11.26 14.29 13.48
CA MET A 1 10.92 13.80 12.12
C MET A 1 12.19 13.83 11.29
N VAL A 2 12.51 12.72 10.63
CA VAL A 2 13.61 12.63 9.67
C VAL A 2 12.97 12.58 8.29
N GLY A 3 13.24 13.55 7.41
CA GLY A 3 12.49 13.69 6.16
C GLY A 3 12.51 12.42 5.31
N GLU A 4 13.70 11.87 5.07
CA GLU A 4 13.92 10.68 4.26
C GLU A 4 15.19 9.96 4.72
N VAL A 5 15.17 8.63 4.72
CA VAL A 5 16.35 7.79 4.99
C VAL A 5 16.90 7.26 3.66
N ARG A 6 18.09 7.76 3.27
CA ARG A 6 18.74 7.39 2.01
C ARG A 6 19.97 6.50 2.17
N ASP A 7 20.61 6.59 3.33
CA ASP A 7 21.89 5.97 3.64
C ASP A 7 21.88 5.33 5.04
N LEU A 8 22.87 4.47 5.29
CA LEU A 8 23.03 3.75 6.55
C LEU A 8 23.20 4.71 7.74
N GLU A 9 23.98 5.77 7.58
CA GLU A 9 24.25 6.74 8.64
C GLU A 9 22.95 7.37 9.16
N THR A 10 22.11 7.87 8.26
CA THR A 10 20.80 8.45 8.60
C THR A 10 19.88 7.40 9.22
N ALA A 11 19.90 6.17 8.69
CA ALA A 11 19.08 5.06 9.21
C ALA A 11 19.47 4.72 10.67
N GLU A 12 20.76 4.63 10.96
CA GLU A 12 21.25 4.34 12.31
C GLU A 12 20.87 5.43 13.30
N ILE A 13 21.03 6.70 12.93
CA ILE A 13 20.69 7.83 13.80
C ILE A 13 19.18 7.79 14.11
N ALA A 14 18.34 7.56 13.11
CA ALA A 14 16.89 7.48 13.28
C ALA A 14 16.48 6.32 14.21
N VAL A 15 17.05 5.14 14.00
CA VAL A 15 16.79 3.93 14.79
C VAL A 15 17.28 4.08 16.23
N LYS A 16 18.49 4.63 16.45
CA LYS A 16 19.03 4.92 17.79
C LYS A 16 18.18 5.96 18.53
N ALA A 17 17.73 7.01 17.84
CA ALA A 17 16.82 7.99 18.42
C ALA A 17 15.48 7.36 18.85
N ALA A 18 14.94 6.44 18.05
CA ALA A 18 13.74 5.69 18.40
C ALA A 18 13.94 4.80 19.64
N LEU A 19 15.06 4.09 19.72
CA LEU A 19 15.39 3.22 20.86
C LEU A 19 15.64 3.98 22.17
N THR A 20 16.04 5.25 22.09
CA THR A 20 16.17 6.13 23.26
C THR A 20 14.83 6.73 23.70
N GLY A 21 13.71 6.27 23.13
CA GLY A 21 12.35 6.61 23.58
C GLY A 21 11.68 7.75 22.80
N HIS A 22 12.26 8.20 21.69
CA HIS A 22 11.64 9.23 20.86
C HIS A 22 10.70 8.61 19.81
N LEU A 23 9.57 9.26 19.55
CA LEU A 23 8.76 8.93 18.38
C LEU A 23 9.43 9.49 17.12
N VAL A 24 9.92 8.60 16.25
CA VAL A 24 10.58 8.96 14.99
C VAL A 24 9.65 8.64 13.83
N LEU A 25 9.34 9.66 13.03
CA LEU A 25 8.68 9.53 11.74
C LEU A 25 9.69 9.76 10.63
N SER A 26 9.75 8.85 9.68
CA SER A 26 10.60 8.99 8.49
C SER A 26 10.00 8.33 7.25
N THR A 27 10.65 8.52 6.10
CA THR A 27 10.22 7.98 4.82
C THR A 27 11.35 7.21 4.14
N LEU A 28 11.00 6.11 3.48
CA LEU A 28 11.88 5.31 2.65
C LEU A 28 11.22 5.07 1.29
N HIS A 29 12.04 4.94 0.25
CA HIS A 29 11.56 4.57 -1.08
C HIS A 29 11.51 3.05 -1.24
N THR A 30 10.32 2.48 -1.02
CA THR A 30 10.02 1.05 -1.21
C THR A 30 8.68 0.86 -1.94
N ASN A 31 8.46 -0.35 -2.42
CA ASN A 31 7.25 -0.69 -3.18
C ASN A 31 6.06 -1.06 -2.29
N ASP A 32 6.33 -1.62 -1.12
CA ASP A 32 5.36 -2.16 -0.17
C ASP A 32 5.94 -2.11 1.25
N ALA A 33 5.09 -2.34 2.25
CA ALA A 33 5.47 -2.28 3.65
C ALA A 33 6.46 -3.40 4.05
N PRO A 34 6.26 -4.68 3.71
CA PRO A 34 7.20 -5.76 4.03
C PRO A 34 8.61 -5.53 3.47
N SER A 35 8.74 -5.04 2.24
CA SER A 35 10.02 -4.76 1.60
C SER A 35 10.81 -3.64 2.28
N THR A 36 10.17 -2.82 3.12
CA THR A 36 10.85 -1.79 3.91
C THR A 36 11.74 -2.39 4.99
N ILE A 37 11.34 -3.52 5.60
CA ILE A 37 12.18 -4.27 6.54
C ILE A 37 13.46 -4.70 5.84
N ASN A 38 13.34 -5.42 4.72
CA ASN A 38 14.50 -5.90 3.97
C ASN A 38 15.35 -4.76 3.42
N ARG A 39 14.75 -3.61 3.07
CA ARG A 39 15.52 -2.42 2.67
C ARG A 39 16.41 -1.93 3.81
N LEU A 40 15.91 -1.87 5.05
CA LEU A 40 16.70 -1.47 6.23
C LEU A 40 17.82 -2.48 6.51
N LEU A 41 17.54 -3.78 6.45
CA LEU A 41 18.55 -4.83 6.62
C LEU A 41 19.65 -4.73 5.56
N ASN A 42 19.27 -4.56 4.29
CA ASN A 42 20.19 -4.40 3.17
C ASN A 42 21.02 -3.09 3.24
N MET A 43 20.57 -2.10 4.02
CA MET A 43 21.37 -0.89 4.29
C MET A 43 22.45 -1.15 5.35
N GLY A 44 22.34 -2.23 6.12
CA GLY A 44 23.26 -2.58 7.21
C GLY A 44 22.68 -2.38 8.60
N ILE A 45 21.38 -2.12 8.74
CA ILE A 45 20.75 -2.06 10.07
C ILE A 45 20.56 -3.49 10.59
N GLU A 46 21.08 -3.74 11.80
CA GLU A 46 20.96 -5.04 12.45
C GLU A 46 19.50 -5.45 12.66
N PRO A 47 19.12 -6.73 12.41
CA PRO A 47 17.73 -7.19 12.53
C PRO A 47 17.08 -6.89 13.87
N PHE A 48 17.82 -7.05 14.96
CA PHE A 48 17.33 -6.73 16.30
C PHE A 48 16.94 -5.25 16.45
N LEU A 49 17.69 -4.34 15.82
CA LEU A 49 17.37 -2.92 15.87
C LEU A 49 16.09 -2.62 15.08
N VAL A 50 15.91 -3.25 13.91
CA VAL A 50 14.66 -3.09 13.13
C VAL A 50 13.46 -3.61 13.93
N ALA A 51 13.56 -4.82 14.49
CA ALA A 51 12.48 -5.44 15.24
C ALA A 51 12.11 -4.68 16.53
N SER A 52 13.08 -4.06 17.20
CA SER A 52 12.85 -3.33 18.45
C SER A 52 12.47 -1.86 18.28
N SER A 53 12.82 -1.22 17.17
CA SER A 53 12.62 0.23 16.97
C SER A 53 11.44 0.58 16.07
N VAL A 54 11.01 -0.33 15.19
CA VAL A 54 9.93 -0.07 14.24
C VAL A 54 8.60 -0.50 14.83
N ASN A 55 7.66 0.46 14.94
CA ASN A 55 6.30 0.17 15.41
C ASN A 55 5.34 -0.17 14.27
N LEU A 56 5.45 0.56 13.16
CA LEU A 56 4.48 0.51 12.07
C LEU A 56 5.13 1.02 10.77
N ILE A 57 4.80 0.37 9.66
CA ILE A 57 5.24 0.75 8.31
C ILE A 57 3.99 1.02 7.47
N VAL A 58 3.96 2.16 6.78
CA VAL A 58 2.90 2.49 5.82
C VAL A 58 3.49 2.57 4.42
N ALA A 59 3.01 1.70 3.53
CA ALA A 59 3.17 1.91 2.10
C ALA A 59 1.93 2.64 1.56
N GLN A 60 2.16 3.58 0.65
CA GLN A 60 1.08 4.37 0.05
C GLN A 60 1.24 4.56 -1.45
N ARG A 61 0.09 4.67 -2.13
CA ARG A 61 -0.02 5.08 -3.53
C ARG A 61 -1.18 6.07 -3.68
N LEU A 62 -1.10 6.93 -4.70
CA LEU A 62 -2.17 7.87 -5.04
C LEU A 62 -2.85 7.43 -6.33
N ALA A 63 -4.11 7.03 -6.23
CA ALA A 63 -4.97 6.76 -7.38
C ALA A 63 -5.82 8.00 -7.70
N ARG A 64 -6.17 8.18 -8.97
CA ARG A 64 -7.07 9.25 -9.39
C ARG A 64 -8.52 8.91 -9.02
N LYS A 65 -9.30 9.93 -8.65
CA LYS A 65 -10.74 9.76 -8.39
C LYS A 65 -11.55 9.92 -9.67
N VAL A 66 -12.57 9.08 -9.87
CA VAL A 66 -13.53 9.25 -10.96
C VAL A 66 -14.23 10.60 -10.82
N CYS A 67 -14.29 11.36 -11.90
CA CYS A 67 -14.93 12.67 -11.91
C CYS A 67 -16.45 12.52 -11.68
N GLN A 68 -16.99 13.19 -10.66
CA GLN A 68 -18.41 13.07 -10.32
C GLN A 68 -19.34 13.72 -11.36
N ASN A 69 -18.87 14.71 -12.13
CA ASN A 69 -19.68 15.39 -13.15
C ASN A 69 -19.92 14.54 -14.40
N CYS A 70 -19.04 13.59 -14.70
CA CYS A 70 -19.14 12.73 -15.88
C CYS A 70 -18.97 11.25 -15.52
N LYS A 71 -19.30 10.89 -14.27
CA LYS A 71 -19.28 9.51 -13.77
C LYS A 71 -20.37 8.72 -14.50
N THR A 72 -19.98 7.64 -15.15
CA THR A 72 -20.89 6.69 -15.82
C THR A 72 -20.53 5.28 -15.40
N GLU A 73 -21.49 4.36 -15.52
CA GLU A 73 -21.21 2.93 -15.36
C GLU A 73 -20.19 2.48 -16.40
N ASP A 74 -19.30 1.59 -15.97
CA ASP A 74 -18.29 0.97 -16.81
C ASP A 74 -18.70 -0.46 -17.12
N HIS A 75 -19.21 -0.68 -18.33
CA HIS A 75 -19.59 -2.00 -18.83
C HIS A 75 -18.42 -2.74 -19.51
N GLU A 76 -17.25 -2.13 -19.65
CA GLU A 76 -16.08 -2.77 -20.25
C GLU A 76 -15.29 -3.61 -19.24
N THR A 77 -15.34 -3.24 -17.96
CA THR A 77 -14.73 -4.03 -16.89
C THR A 77 -15.58 -5.27 -16.60
N LEU A 78 -15.10 -6.44 -17.03
CA LEU A 78 -15.78 -7.71 -16.86
C LEU A 78 -15.54 -8.31 -15.46
N PRO A 79 -16.48 -9.10 -14.91
CA PRO A 79 -16.30 -9.79 -13.63
C PRO A 79 -15.01 -10.62 -13.55
N ASP A 80 -14.64 -11.32 -14.63
CA ASP A 80 -13.40 -12.11 -14.69
C ASP A 80 -12.14 -11.24 -14.47
N SER A 81 -12.13 -10.01 -14.97
CA SER A 81 -11.03 -9.07 -14.76
C SER A 81 -10.94 -8.66 -13.28
N LEU A 82 -12.08 -8.47 -12.61
CA LEU A 82 -12.10 -8.16 -11.17
C LEU A 82 -11.62 -9.33 -10.32
N ILE A 83 -11.98 -10.57 -10.70
CA ILE A 83 -11.50 -11.78 -10.03
C ILE A 83 -9.99 -11.90 -10.18
N GLN A 84 -9.44 -11.69 -11.38
CA GLN A 84 -7.99 -11.66 -11.61
C GLN A 84 -7.28 -10.54 -10.84
N MET A 85 -7.98 -9.46 -10.51
CA MET A 85 -7.44 -8.39 -9.67
C MET A 85 -7.37 -8.75 -8.19
N GLY A 86 -8.03 -9.84 -7.76
CA GLY A 86 -8.08 -10.31 -6.37
C GLY A 86 -9.43 -10.11 -5.68
N MET A 87 -10.50 -9.80 -6.41
CA MET A 87 -11.86 -9.69 -5.87
C MET A 87 -12.50 -11.08 -5.75
N ALA A 88 -13.32 -11.29 -4.72
CA ALA A 88 -14.08 -12.52 -4.57
C ALA A 88 -15.12 -12.68 -5.71
N PRO A 89 -15.32 -13.88 -6.28
CA PRO A 89 -16.23 -14.09 -7.41
C PRO A 89 -17.66 -13.59 -7.16
N GLU A 90 -18.15 -13.76 -5.94
CA GLU A 90 -19.51 -13.35 -5.54
C GLU A 90 -19.65 -11.83 -5.62
N VAL A 91 -18.65 -11.11 -5.12
CA VAL A 91 -18.60 -9.64 -5.16
C VAL A 91 -18.46 -9.18 -6.61
N ALA A 92 -17.51 -9.75 -7.36
CA ALA A 92 -17.23 -9.40 -8.75
C ALA A 92 -18.46 -9.54 -9.66
N SER A 93 -19.30 -10.55 -9.43
CA SER A 93 -20.52 -10.79 -10.24
C SER A 93 -21.62 -9.74 -10.06
N SER A 94 -21.63 -9.05 -8.92
CA SER A 94 -22.66 -8.06 -8.56
C SER A 94 -22.14 -6.62 -8.56
N MET A 95 -20.86 -6.44 -8.86
CA MET A 95 -20.14 -5.18 -8.77
C MET A 95 -20.45 -4.26 -9.95
N VAL A 96 -20.73 -2.98 -9.65
CA VAL A 96 -20.86 -1.93 -10.67
C VAL A 96 -19.62 -1.05 -10.64
N CYS A 97 -18.77 -1.19 -11.66
CA CYS A 97 -17.63 -0.31 -11.84
C CYS A 97 -18.04 1.03 -12.46
N TYR A 98 -17.25 2.06 -12.20
CA TYR A 98 -17.48 3.39 -12.74
C TYR A 98 -16.25 3.93 -13.46
N ARG A 99 -16.51 4.71 -14.50
CA ARG A 99 -15.51 5.48 -15.24
C ARG A 99 -15.98 6.90 -15.47
N GLY A 100 -15.06 7.79 -15.85
CA GLY A 100 -15.40 9.14 -16.26
C GLY A 100 -15.39 9.27 -17.78
N ALA A 101 -16.48 9.71 -18.38
CA ALA A 101 -16.57 9.92 -19.83
C ALA A 101 -15.71 11.09 -20.35
N GLY A 102 -15.25 11.97 -19.45
CA GLY A 102 -14.55 13.21 -19.78
C GLY A 102 -15.53 14.39 -19.89
N CYS A 103 -15.18 15.51 -19.24
CA CYS A 103 -15.94 16.76 -19.34
C CYS A 103 -15.03 17.97 -19.06
N PRO A 104 -15.49 19.21 -19.35
CA PRO A 104 -14.71 20.42 -19.07
C PRO A 104 -14.28 20.54 -17.60
N ALA A 105 -15.09 20.09 -16.65
CA ALA A 105 -14.80 20.20 -15.22
C ALA A 105 -13.60 19.34 -14.75
N CYS A 106 -13.21 18.33 -15.53
CA CYS A 106 -12.05 17.48 -15.30
C CYS A 106 -10.98 17.57 -16.40
N GLY A 107 -11.07 18.58 -17.27
CA GLY A 107 -10.16 18.74 -18.42
C GLY A 107 -10.24 17.58 -19.41
N ASN A 108 -11.42 16.99 -19.59
CA ASN A 108 -11.68 15.84 -20.45
C ASN A 108 -10.90 14.56 -20.09
N THR A 109 -10.37 14.45 -18.86
CA THR A 109 -9.60 13.27 -18.44
C THR A 109 -10.45 12.13 -17.88
N GLY A 110 -11.69 12.43 -17.45
CA GLY A 110 -12.53 11.50 -16.69
C GLY A 110 -12.20 11.42 -15.19
N TYR A 111 -11.15 12.11 -14.73
CA TYR A 111 -10.69 12.05 -13.34
C TYR A 111 -10.57 13.44 -12.70
N LYS A 112 -10.95 13.57 -11.42
CA LYS A 112 -10.80 14.84 -10.69
C LYS A 112 -10.43 14.59 -9.23
N GLY A 113 -9.22 15.00 -8.85
CA GLY A 113 -8.66 14.75 -7.53
C GLY A 113 -8.02 13.36 -7.41
N ARG A 114 -7.53 13.04 -6.21
CA ARG A 114 -6.83 11.80 -5.89
C ARG A 114 -7.36 11.19 -4.59
N VAL A 115 -7.17 9.89 -4.44
CA VAL A 115 -7.42 9.11 -3.22
C VAL A 115 -6.16 8.33 -2.88
N ALA A 116 -5.84 8.22 -1.60
CA ALA A 116 -4.72 7.42 -1.14
C ALA A 116 -5.15 5.97 -0.94
N LEU A 117 -4.30 5.05 -1.38
CA LEU A 117 -4.35 3.63 -1.10
C LEU A 117 -3.28 3.36 -0.06
N TYR A 118 -3.66 2.76 1.07
CA TYR A 118 -2.76 2.50 2.18
C TYR A 118 -2.59 1.01 2.38
N GLU A 119 -1.36 0.62 2.65
CA GLU A 119 -0.99 -0.68 3.19
C GLU A 119 -0.28 -0.42 4.50
N VAL A 120 -0.92 -0.82 5.60
CA VAL A 120 -0.50 -0.47 6.96
C VAL A 120 -0.11 -1.76 7.67
N MET A 121 1.19 -1.94 7.86
CA MET A 121 1.75 -3.11 8.51
C MET A 121 2.21 -2.75 9.93
N THR A 122 1.58 -3.34 10.93
CA THR A 122 2.04 -3.27 12.32
C THR A 122 3.18 -4.27 12.52
N VAL A 123 4.25 -3.84 13.19
CA VAL A 123 5.38 -4.72 13.54
C VAL A 123 5.15 -5.29 14.95
N ASP A 124 4.26 -6.28 15.01
CA ASP A 124 3.95 -6.99 16.25
C ASP A 124 4.98 -8.09 16.57
N GLU A 125 4.80 -8.79 17.69
CA GLU A 125 5.76 -9.80 18.18
C GLU A 125 6.08 -10.89 17.15
N VAL A 126 5.11 -11.33 16.35
CA VAL A 126 5.37 -12.37 15.34
C VAL A 126 6.14 -11.82 14.16
N ILE A 127 5.80 -10.62 13.69
CA ILE A 127 6.60 -9.96 12.65
C ILE A 127 8.03 -9.68 13.16
N LYS A 128 8.19 -9.30 14.43
CA LYS A 128 9.52 -9.15 15.07
C LYS A 128 10.31 -10.46 15.06
N GLU A 129 9.70 -11.56 15.46
CA GLU A 129 10.34 -12.89 15.40
C GLU A 129 10.76 -13.25 13.97
N MET A 130 9.90 -12.99 12.98
CA MET A 130 10.21 -13.22 11.56
C MET A 130 11.38 -12.38 11.08
N ILE A 131 11.49 -11.11 11.50
CA ILE A 131 12.64 -10.25 11.21
C ILE A 131 13.93 -10.86 11.78
N LEU A 132 13.88 -11.31 13.04
CA LEU A 132 15.04 -11.91 13.72
C LEU A 132 15.48 -13.24 13.08
N MET A 133 14.54 -14.02 12.55
CA MET A 133 14.81 -15.26 11.81
C MET A 133 15.27 -15.02 10.37
N GLY A 134 15.27 -13.77 9.88
CA GLY A 134 15.66 -13.45 8.51
C GLY A 134 14.65 -13.87 7.45
N ALA A 135 13.35 -13.85 7.80
CA ALA A 135 12.28 -14.17 6.86
C ALA A 135 12.27 -13.22 5.65
N SER A 136 11.90 -13.74 4.49
CA SER A 136 11.76 -12.97 3.26
C SER A 136 10.58 -11.99 3.30
N SER A 137 10.60 -10.97 2.44
CA SER A 137 9.47 -10.02 2.31
C SER A 137 8.16 -10.74 2.01
N ALA A 138 8.21 -11.83 1.24
CA ALA A 138 7.03 -12.60 0.86
C ALA A 138 6.42 -13.35 2.05
N GLU A 139 7.26 -13.95 2.90
CA GLU A 139 6.82 -14.61 4.12
C GLU A 139 6.20 -13.61 5.09
N ILE A 140 6.87 -12.47 5.31
CA ILE A 140 6.37 -11.39 6.17
C ILE A 140 5.04 -10.84 5.62
N LYS A 141 4.94 -10.62 4.30
CA LYS A 141 3.70 -10.17 3.65
C LYS A 141 2.55 -11.13 3.92
N LYS A 142 2.78 -12.43 3.75
CA LYS A 142 1.75 -13.46 3.96
C LYS A 142 1.24 -13.44 5.39
N GLU A 143 2.15 -13.39 6.36
CA GLU A 143 1.78 -13.32 7.78
C GLU A 143 1.05 -12.01 8.13
N ALA A 144 1.53 -10.88 7.62
CA ALA A 144 0.88 -9.59 7.84
C ALA A 144 -0.56 -9.56 7.30
N ILE A 145 -0.82 -10.19 6.14
CA ILE A 145 -2.19 -10.32 5.59
C ILE A 145 -3.07 -11.17 6.50
N VAL A 146 -2.56 -12.30 7.01
CA VAL A 146 -3.29 -13.15 7.98
C VAL A 146 -3.68 -12.35 9.23
N ARG A 147 -2.83 -11.41 9.64
CA ARG A 147 -3.04 -10.50 10.77
C ARG A 147 -3.94 -9.29 10.46
N GLY A 148 -4.49 -9.22 9.26
CA GLY A 148 -5.45 -8.19 8.87
C GLY A 148 -4.85 -6.97 8.16
N MET A 149 -3.57 -7.02 7.77
CA MET A 149 -3.02 -6.02 6.84
C MET A 149 -3.74 -6.14 5.50
N LYS A 150 -4.36 -5.04 5.05
CA LYS A 150 -4.80 -4.91 3.66
C LYS A 150 -3.64 -4.47 2.79
N THR A 151 -3.42 -5.15 1.68
CA THR A 151 -2.41 -4.77 0.69
C THR A 151 -2.83 -3.51 -0.07
N LEU A 152 -1.88 -2.89 -0.78
CA LEU A 152 -2.20 -1.77 -1.67
C LEU A 152 -3.28 -2.14 -2.70
N ARG A 153 -3.22 -3.36 -3.27
CA ARG A 153 -4.21 -3.86 -4.23
C ARG A 153 -5.58 -4.02 -3.58
N GLN A 154 -5.66 -4.66 -2.41
CA GLN A 154 -6.92 -4.84 -1.68
C GLN A 154 -7.55 -3.50 -1.25
N SER A 155 -6.73 -2.54 -0.82
CA SER A 155 -7.16 -1.17 -0.54
C SER A 155 -7.67 -0.47 -1.80
N GLY A 156 -7.03 -0.69 -2.95
CA GLY A 156 -7.50 -0.24 -4.26
C GLY A 156 -8.85 -0.82 -4.64
N LEU A 157 -9.04 -2.14 -4.48
CA LEU A 157 -10.31 -2.82 -4.72
C LEU A 157 -11.42 -2.29 -3.81
N THR A 158 -11.13 -2.04 -2.53
CA THR A 158 -12.10 -1.40 -1.62
C THR A 158 -12.54 -0.03 -2.15
N LYS A 159 -11.61 0.78 -2.68
CA LYS A 159 -11.95 2.09 -3.30
C LYS A 159 -12.66 1.98 -4.65
N LEU A 160 -12.45 0.88 -5.36
CA LEU A 160 -13.21 0.55 -6.57
C LEU A 160 -14.66 0.20 -6.20
N GLU A 161 -14.86 -0.64 -5.18
CA GLU A 161 -16.17 -1.01 -4.61
C GLU A 161 -16.98 0.22 -4.16
N GLU A 162 -16.32 1.19 -3.52
CA GLU A 162 -16.93 2.47 -3.14
C GLU A 162 -17.22 3.39 -4.36
N GLY A 163 -16.84 3.00 -5.58
CA GLY A 163 -17.00 3.81 -6.80
C GLY A 163 -16.19 5.12 -6.78
N VAL A 164 -15.09 5.14 -6.01
CA VAL A 164 -14.22 6.32 -5.84
C VAL A 164 -13.17 6.39 -6.95
N THR A 165 -12.62 5.24 -7.35
CA THR A 165 -11.63 5.09 -8.42
C THR A 165 -12.11 4.09 -9.47
N SER A 166 -11.30 3.86 -10.51
CA SER A 166 -11.60 2.92 -11.61
C SER A 166 -10.69 1.70 -11.55
N ALA A 167 -11.09 0.60 -12.18
CA ALA A 167 -10.28 -0.62 -12.23
C ALA A 167 -8.91 -0.36 -12.89
N SER A 168 -8.90 0.46 -13.95
CA SER A 168 -7.67 0.89 -14.62
C SER A 168 -6.73 1.67 -13.72
N GLU A 169 -7.24 2.51 -12.81
CA GLU A 169 -6.40 3.23 -11.84
C GLU A 169 -5.81 2.29 -10.78
N VAL A 170 -6.58 1.32 -10.30
CA VAL A 170 -6.08 0.33 -9.34
C VAL A 170 -4.94 -0.48 -9.97
N LEU A 171 -5.14 -1.01 -11.18
CA LEU A 171 -4.11 -1.76 -11.91
C LEU A 171 -2.86 -0.92 -12.22
N ARG A 172 -3.04 0.36 -12.58
CA ARG A 172 -1.92 1.26 -12.88
C ARG A 172 -1.05 1.58 -11.67
N THR A 173 -1.65 1.63 -10.47
CA THR A 173 -0.99 2.13 -9.26
C THR A 173 -0.56 1.05 -8.28
N THR A 174 -1.01 -0.20 -8.47
CA THR A 174 -0.76 -1.32 -7.56
C THR A 174 -0.26 -2.55 -8.31
N MET A 175 0.67 -3.29 -7.71
CA MET A 175 1.14 -4.57 -8.24
C MET A 175 0.19 -5.70 -7.84
N ALA A 176 0.25 -6.83 -8.55
CA ALA A 176 -0.42 -8.04 -8.11
C ALA A 176 0.22 -8.55 -6.82
N ASP A 177 -0.58 -9.20 -5.98
CA ASP A 177 -0.14 -9.65 -4.66
C ASP A 177 0.55 -11.00 -4.66
#